data_AF-A0A7C2CPK0-F1
#
_entry.id   AF-A0A7C2CPK0-F1
#
_cell.length_a   1.000
_cell.length_b   1.000
_cell.length_c   1.000
_cell.angle_alpha   90.00
_cell.angle_beta   90.00
_cell.angle_gamma   90.00
#
_symmetry.space_group_name_H-M   'P 1'
#
loop_
_entity.id
_entity.type
_entity.pdbx_description
1 polymer ?
#
loop_
_entity_poly.entity_id
_entity_poly.type
_entity_poly.pdbx_seq_one_letter_code
_entity_poly.pdbx_strand_id
1 'polypeptide(L)'
;MVLISERDRRKLEEFFRQRLVRPVRLVLFTQQPSLVWTPWSQPCQFCEETKQLVQELTQLSPLLEADIHDIDREGALAERYGVDKVPALLVTDGSNFNIRYFGIPAGMEFTALIEDIVMVSQGTTNLSEEVREKIRRIQKPIHIQVFVTPTCPYCPKAVRTAHQFAMENPRIVADMVEATEFVELAERYRVFAVPKVVINDAISFEGALPEHLFALYVLKAADQLEKDDATLLDEVEREMAMEEGHEHHHHHDEFEHEHHFHRYDH
;
A
#
# COMPACT_ATOMS: atom_id res chain seq x y z
N MET A 1 -12.36 1.51 21.60
CA MET A 1 -13.47 2.37 21.09
C MET A 1 -13.82 1.79 19.74
N VAL A 2 -15.06 1.38 19.47
CA VAL A 2 -15.41 0.70 18.20
C VAL A 2 -14.94 1.53 17.01
N LEU A 3 -14.16 0.92 16.11
CA LEU A 3 -13.60 1.62 14.94
C LEU A 3 -14.60 1.67 13.79
N ILE A 4 -15.37 0.59 13.59
CA ILE A 4 -16.38 0.49 12.54
C ILE A 4 -17.75 0.88 13.10
N SER A 5 -18.36 1.93 12.54
CA SER A 5 -19.69 2.37 12.97
C SER A 5 -20.74 1.27 12.76
N GLU A 6 -21.77 1.21 13.60
CA GLU A 6 -22.87 0.23 13.47
C GLU A 6 -23.58 0.31 12.10
N ARG A 7 -23.65 1.52 11.51
CA ARG A 7 -24.20 1.72 10.18
C ARG A 7 -23.35 1.05 9.10
N ASP A 8 -22.02 1.20 9.20
CA ASP A 8 -21.10 0.66 8.20
C ASP A 8 -20.90 -0.85 8.39
N ARG A 9 -20.94 -1.32 9.64
CA ARG A 9 -20.96 -2.73 9.99
C ARG A 9 -22.03 -3.51 9.20
N ARG A 10 -23.29 -3.04 9.20
CA ARG A 10 -24.38 -3.70 8.46
C ARG A 10 -24.15 -3.73 6.95
N LYS A 11 -23.58 -2.67 6.38
CA LYS A 11 -23.26 -2.63 4.94
C LYS A 11 -22.13 -3.60 4.61
N LEU A 12 -21.11 -3.70 5.47
CA LEU A 12 -20.00 -4.62 5.29
C LEU A 12 -20.43 -6.08 5.46
N GLU A 13 -21.30 -6.38 6.42
CA GLU A 13 -21.89 -7.72 6.59
C GLU A 13 -22.65 -8.14 5.32
N GLU A 14 -23.49 -7.26 4.77
CA GLU A 14 -24.17 -7.50 3.49
C GLU A 14 -23.16 -7.70 2.34
N PHE A 15 -22.19 -6.80 2.23
CA PHE A 15 -21.19 -6.82 1.18
C PHE A 15 -20.38 -8.12 1.21
N PHE A 16 -19.89 -8.54 2.38
CA PHE A 16 -19.14 -9.78 2.54
C PHE A 16 -20.00 -11.01 2.26
N ARG A 17 -21.25 -11.03 2.72
CA ARG A 17 -22.17 -12.14 2.43
C ARG A 17 -22.40 -12.34 0.93
N GLN A 18 -22.40 -11.26 0.16
CA GLN A 18 -22.61 -11.32 -1.29
C GLN A 18 -21.34 -11.64 -2.09
N ARG A 19 -20.15 -11.33 -1.55
CA ARG A 19 -18.92 -11.27 -2.34
C ARG A 19 -17.87 -12.29 -1.92
N LEU A 20 -17.86 -12.75 -0.67
CA LEU A 20 -16.92 -13.76 -0.20
C LEU A 20 -17.37 -15.17 -0.65
N VAL A 21 -16.42 -15.94 -1.16
CA VAL A 21 -16.64 -17.29 -1.71
C VAL A 21 -15.85 -18.33 -0.94
N ARG A 22 -14.63 -18.01 -0.53
CA ARG A 22 -13.72 -18.88 0.24
C ARG A 22 -13.23 -18.19 1.51
N PRO A 23 -12.80 -18.96 2.54
CA PRO A 23 -12.20 -18.39 3.72
C PRO A 23 -11.00 -17.50 3.39
N VAL A 24 -10.86 -16.40 4.13
CA VAL A 24 -9.71 -15.49 4.09
C VAL A 24 -9.18 -15.34 5.50
N ARG A 25 -7.87 -15.40 5.61
CA ARG A 25 -7.17 -15.24 6.87
C ARG A 25 -6.46 -13.90 6.90
N LEU A 26 -6.61 -13.21 8.01
CA LEU A 26 -5.95 -11.97 8.36
C LEU A 26 -4.83 -12.29 9.35
N VAL A 27 -3.59 -12.42 8.86
CA VAL A 27 -2.43 -12.69 9.73
C VAL A 27 -1.86 -11.35 10.17
N LEU A 28 -1.99 -11.02 11.45
CA LEU A 28 -1.53 -9.76 12.01
C LEU A 28 -0.32 -10.00 12.90
N PHE A 29 0.80 -9.35 12.58
CA PHE A 29 1.90 -9.15 13.50
C PHE A 29 1.75 -7.79 14.19
N THR A 30 1.75 -7.82 15.51
CA THR A 30 1.63 -6.67 16.39
C THR A 30 2.75 -6.72 17.45
N GLN A 31 2.82 -5.71 18.30
CA GLN A 31 3.76 -5.64 19.40
C GLN A 31 3.06 -5.14 20.64
N GLN A 32 3.25 -5.82 21.76
CA GLN A 32 2.75 -5.31 23.04
C GLN A 32 3.51 -4.04 23.45
N PRO A 33 2.82 -3.05 24.03
CA PRO A 33 3.50 -1.89 24.59
C PRO A 33 4.55 -2.32 25.61
N SER A 34 5.83 -2.03 25.33
CA SER A 34 6.89 -2.24 26.31
C SER A 34 6.75 -1.23 27.45
N LEU A 35 6.70 -1.73 28.68
CA LEU A 35 6.76 -0.90 29.89
C LEU A 35 8.15 -0.28 30.11
N VAL A 36 9.15 -0.72 29.34
CA VAL A 36 10.52 -0.22 29.37
C VAL A 36 10.73 0.66 28.15
N TRP A 37 10.76 1.97 28.36
CA TRP A 37 11.18 2.92 27.34
C TRP A 37 12.69 2.77 27.14
N THR A 38 13.10 2.35 25.94
CA THR A 38 14.50 2.44 25.51
C THR A 38 14.62 3.40 24.34
N PRO A 39 15.72 4.17 24.23
CA PRO A 39 15.93 5.07 23.08
C PRO A 39 15.97 4.35 21.72
N TRP A 40 16.12 3.03 21.73
CA TRP A 40 16.32 2.19 20.55
C TRP A 40 15.06 1.39 20.15
N SER A 41 13.97 1.52 20.90
CA SER A 41 12.69 0.86 20.62
C SER A 41 11.61 1.91 20.45
N GLN A 42 11.20 2.19 19.20
CA GLN A 42 10.01 2.99 18.96
C GLN A 42 8.78 2.13 19.25
N PRO A 43 7.90 2.52 20.18
CA PRO A 43 6.68 1.77 20.45
C PRO A 43 5.80 1.81 19.19
N CYS A 44 5.24 0.66 18.83
CA CYS A 44 4.29 0.57 17.74
C CYS A 44 3.04 1.43 18.05
N GLN A 45 2.88 2.53 17.30
CA GLN A 45 1.86 3.55 17.59
C GLN A 45 0.43 3.02 17.39
N PHE A 46 0.18 2.25 16.34
CA PHE A 46 -1.18 1.81 15.95
C PHE A 46 -1.37 0.28 16.04
N CYS A 47 -0.56 -0.40 16.86
CA CYS A 47 -0.64 -1.85 17.01
C CYS A 47 -1.95 -2.32 17.63
N GLU A 48 -2.48 -1.59 18.63
CA GLU A 48 -3.74 -1.96 19.29
C GLU A 48 -4.94 -1.62 18.41
N GLU A 49 -4.92 -0.48 17.72
CA GLU A 49 -5.97 -0.06 16.79
C GLU A 49 -6.05 -1.01 15.60
N THR A 50 -4.91 -1.41 15.01
CA THR A 50 -4.89 -2.39 13.90
C THR A 50 -5.41 -3.74 14.34
N LYS A 51 -5.05 -4.18 15.56
CA LYS A 51 -5.59 -5.41 16.17
C LYS A 51 -7.10 -5.31 16.38
N GLN A 52 -7.58 -4.19 16.90
CA GLN A 52 -9.01 -3.96 17.09
C GLN A 52 -9.76 -3.98 15.75
N LEU A 53 -9.21 -3.34 14.71
CA LEU A 53 -9.76 -3.34 13.36
C LEU A 53 -9.92 -4.76 12.82
N VAL A 54 -8.87 -5.58 12.90
CA VAL A 54 -8.88 -6.99 12.46
C VAL A 54 -9.92 -7.80 13.23
N GLN A 55 -9.98 -7.63 14.55
CA GLN A 55 -10.98 -8.30 15.38
C GLN A 55 -12.41 -7.90 15.00
N GLU A 56 -12.67 -6.62 14.76
CA GLU A 56 -13.98 -6.16 14.30
C GLU A 56 -14.34 -6.73 12.93
N LEU A 57 -13.39 -6.80 11.99
CA LEU A 57 -13.60 -7.38 10.65
C LEU A 57 -13.96 -8.87 10.71
N THR A 58 -13.27 -9.67 11.52
CA THR A 58 -13.59 -11.11 11.66
C THR A 58 -14.99 -11.37 12.22
N GLN A 59 -15.57 -10.42 12.94
CA GLN A 59 -16.95 -10.54 13.43
C GLN A 59 -18.00 -10.26 12.35
N LEU A 60 -17.61 -9.76 11.17
CA LEU A 60 -18.53 -9.40 10.09
C LEU A 60 -18.88 -10.59 9.18
N SER A 61 -18.07 -11.65 9.19
CA SER A 61 -18.30 -12.82 8.33
C SER A 61 -17.65 -14.07 8.91
N PRO A 62 -18.32 -15.24 8.89
CA PRO A 62 -17.72 -16.52 9.30
C PRO A 62 -16.62 -17.01 8.35
N LEU A 63 -16.45 -16.37 7.18
CA LEU A 63 -15.36 -16.67 6.25
C LEU A 63 -14.07 -15.88 6.54
N LEU A 64 -14.08 -15.02 7.57
CA LEU A 64 -12.91 -14.26 7.97
C LEU A 64 -12.33 -14.81 9.28
N GLU A 65 -11.08 -15.25 9.21
CA GLU A 65 -10.31 -15.71 10.36
C GLU A 65 -9.16 -14.74 10.62
N ALA A 66 -8.68 -14.65 11.86
CA ALA A 66 -7.49 -13.89 12.19
C ALA A 66 -6.51 -14.69 13.04
N ASP A 67 -5.25 -14.63 12.64
CA ASP A 67 -4.11 -15.16 13.40
C ASP A 67 -3.30 -13.95 13.88
N ILE A 68 -3.30 -13.69 15.19
CA ILE A 68 -2.64 -12.50 15.78
C ILE A 68 -1.39 -12.94 16.52
N HIS A 69 -0.26 -12.40 16.09
CA HIS A 69 1.08 -12.75 16.53
C HIS A 69 1.80 -11.56 17.15
N ASP A 70 2.67 -11.83 18.11
CA ASP A 70 3.53 -10.82 18.73
C ASP A 70 4.95 -10.96 18.16
N ILE A 71 5.44 -9.92 17.46
CA ILE A 71 6.71 -9.98 16.75
C ILE A 71 7.92 -10.21 17.68
N ASP A 72 7.87 -9.70 18.92
CA ASP A 72 8.97 -9.85 19.88
C ASP A 72 9.05 -11.28 20.41
N ARG A 73 7.90 -11.98 20.48
CA ARG A 73 7.81 -13.37 20.94
C ARG A 73 7.98 -14.37 19.80
N GLU A 74 7.54 -14.01 18.60
CA GLU A 74 7.41 -14.90 17.44
C GLU A 74 8.22 -14.40 16.24
N GLY A 75 9.38 -13.79 16.47
CA GLY A 75 10.22 -13.21 15.42
C GLY A 75 10.62 -14.19 14.30
N ALA A 76 10.89 -15.47 14.63
CA ALA A 76 11.17 -16.50 13.63
C ALA A 76 9.95 -16.84 12.75
N LEU A 77 8.73 -16.60 13.22
CA LEU A 77 7.51 -16.71 12.43
C LEU A 77 7.37 -15.49 11.53
N ALA A 78 7.57 -14.28 12.07
CA ALA A 78 7.54 -13.02 11.32
C ALA A 78 8.52 -13.05 10.14
N GLU A 79 9.75 -13.51 10.35
CA GLU A 79 10.77 -13.65 9.29
C GLU A 79 10.30 -14.57 8.15
N ARG A 80 9.59 -15.66 8.45
CA ARG A 80 9.05 -16.58 7.42
C ARG A 80 7.97 -15.93 6.55
N TYR A 81 7.23 -14.97 7.11
CA TYR A 81 6.25 -14.16 6.37
C TYR A 81 6.88 -12.91 5.74
N GLY A 82 8.20 -12.74 5.86
CA GLY A 82 8.92 -11.55 5.40
C GLY A 82 8.50 -10.28 6.14
N VAL A 83 8.07 -10.40 7.38
CA VAL A 83 7.65 -9.29 8.25
C VAL A 83 8.83 -8.85 9.10
N ASP A 84 9.21 -7.59 8.93
CA ASP A 84 10.36 -6.94 9.59
C ASP A 84 9.98 -5.68 10.39
N LYS A 85 8.69 -5.31 10.38
CA LYS A 85 8.12 -4.11 11.03
C LYS A 85 6.66 -4.38 11.42
N VAL A 86 6.14 -3.58 12.36
CA VAL A 86 4.77 -3.67 12.88
C VAL A 86 4.10 -2.29 12.95
N PRO A 87 2.76 -2.21 12.86
CA PRO A 87 1.85 -3.33 12.65
C PRO A 87 1.95 -3.86 11.21
N ALA A 88 1.86 -5.18 11.05
CA ALA A 88 1.91 -5.82 9.73
C ALA A 88 0.73 -6.77 9.56
N LEU A 89 -0.15 -6.48 8.61
CA LEU A 89 -1.32 -7.28 8.29
C LEU A 89 -1.12 -7.95 6.93
N LEU A 90 -1.29 -9.26 6.88
CA LEU A 90 -1.30 -10.03 5.65
C LEU A 90 -2.72 -10.51 5.35
N VAL A 91 -3.13 -10.41 4.09
CA VAL A 91 -4.43 -10.89 3.61
C VAL A 91 -4.18 -12.11 2.73
N THR A 92 -4.63 -13.29 3.17
CA THR A 92 -4.22 -14.56 2.56
C THR A 92 -5.34 -15.58 2.49
N ASP A 93 -5.29 -16.46 1.51
CA ASP A 93 -6.11 -17.67 1.43
C ASP A 93 -5.43 -18.89 2.11
N GLY A 94 -4.30 -18.66 2.78
CA GLY A 94 -3.46 -19.68 3.42
C GLY A 94 -2.36 -20.25 2.53
N SER A 95 -2.33 -19.90 1.24
CA SER A 95 -1.30 -20.35 0.30
C SER A 95 -0.37 -19.25 -0.20
N ASN A 96 -0.90 -18.02 -0.34
CA ASN A 96 -0.15 -16.85 -0.79
C ASN A 96 -0.11 -15.78 0.31
N PHE A 97 1.08 -15.34 0.71
CA PHE A 97 1.30 -14.36 1.79
C PHE A 97 1.90 -13.04 1.26
N ASN A 98 1.81 -12.81 -0.04
CA ASN A 98 2.51 -11.72 -0.72
C ASN A 98 1.74 -10.39 -0.71
N ILE A 99 0.52 -10.35 -0.16
CA ILE A 99 -0.30 -9.14 -0.01
C ILE A 99 -0.19 -8.68 1.44
N ARG A 100 0.46 -7.52 1.66
CA ARG A 100 0.86 -7.08 2.99
C ARG A 100 0.59 -5.59 3.18
N TYR A 101 0.18 -5.23 4.38
CA TYR A 101 0.02 -3.86 4.84
C TYR A 101 0.98 -3.65 6.01
N PHE A 102 1.85 -2.67 5.90
CA PHE A 102 2.66 -2.16 6.98
C PHE A 102 2.08 -0.82 7.42
N GLY A 103 1.58 -0.77 8.65
CA GLY A 103 0.82 0.36 9.18
C GLY A 103 -0.67 0.07 9.19
N ILE A 104 -1.45 0.94 9.83
CA ILE A 104 -2.89 0.78 9.93
C ILE A 104 -3.58 1.07 8.58
N PRO A 105 -4.33 0.12 8.01
CA PRO A 105 -5.09 0.35 6.77
C PRO A 105 -6.40 1.09 7.05
N ALA A 106 -6.27 2.33 7.55
CA ALA A 106 -7.39 3.21 7.90
C ALA A 106 -7.65 4.28 6.83
N GLY A 107 -8.72 5.07 7.04
CA GLY A 107 -9.10 6.13 6.11
C GLY A 107 -9.47 5.60 4.73
N MET A 108 -8.88 6.14 3.67
CA MET A 108 -9.11 5.72 2.30
C MET A 108 -8.62 4.27 2.05
N GLU A 109 -7.55 3.84 2.72
CA GLU A 109 -6.98 2.50 2.59
C GLU A 109 -7.84 1.40 3.20
N PHE A 110 -8.79 1.76 4.08
CA PHE A 110 -9.77 0.79 4.57
C PHE A 110 -10.56 0.17 3.42
N THR A 111 -10.85 0.94 2.36
CA THR A 111 -11.55 0.43 1.18
C THR A 111 -10.66 -0.53 0.39
N ALA A 112 -9.35 -0.24 0.26
CA ALA A 112 -8.40 -1.16 -0.36
C ALA A 112 -8.38 -2.51 0.39
N LEU A 113 -8.31 -2.48 1.72
CA LEU A 113 -8.35 -3.70 2.55
C LEU A 113 -9.61 -4.53 2.31
N ILE A 114 -10.79 -3.91 2.32
CA ILE A 114 -12.06 -4.61 2.11
C ILE A 114 -12.10 -5.27 0.73
N GLU A 115 -11.61 -4.58 -0.30
CA GLU A 115 -11.57 -5.12 -1.65
C GLU A 115 -10.50 -6.22 -1.81
N ASP A 116 -9.36 -6.12 -1.13
CA ASP A 116 -8.31 -7.15 -1.13
C ASP A 116 -8.79 -8.44 -0.44
N ILE A 117 -9.55 -8.32 0.65
CA ILE A 117 -10.22 -9.47 1.27
C ILE A 117 -11.16 -10.17 0.27
N VAL A 118 -11.98 -9.41 -0.45
CA VAL A 118 -12.88 -9.98 -1.47
C VAL A 118 -12.10 -10.63 -2.60
N MET A 119 -11.07 -9.95 -3.10
CA MET A 119 -10.22 -10.44 -4.17
C MET A 119 -9.56 -11.76 -3.81
N VAL A 120 -8.94 -11.85 -2.63
CA VAL A 120 -8.31 -13.08 -2.12
C VAL A 120 -9.34 -14.20 -1.96
N SER A 121 -10.51 -13.89 -1.39
CA SER A 121 -11.61 -14.85 -1.26
C SER A 121 -12.05 -15.42 -2.62
N GLN A 122 -12.18 -14.56 -3.62
CA GLN A 122 -12.62 -14.93 -4.97
C GLN A 122 -11.54 -15.65 -5.77
N GLY A 123 -10.26 -15.39 -5.51
CA GLY A 123 -9.17 -16.01 -6.28
C GLY A 123 -8.95 -15.36 -7.65
N THR A 124 -9.49 -14.18 -7.90
CA THR A 124 -9.48 -13.54 -9.22
C THR A 124 -9.17 -12.05 -9.12
N THR A 125 -8.35 -11.57 -10.05
CA THR A 125 -8.06 -10.14 -10.26
C THR A 125 -8.96 -9.53 -11.32
N ASN A 126 -9.05 -8.20 -11.35
CA ASN A 126 -9.71 -7.42 -12.39
C ASN A 126 -8.74 -6.85 -13.45
N LEU A 127 -7.47 -7.28 -13.45
CA LEU A 127 -6.48 -6.91 -14.45
C LEU A 127 -6.93 -7.32 -15.86
N SER A 128 -6.57 -6.52 -16.85
CA SER A 128 -6.66 -6.90 -18.26
C SER A 128 -5.84 -8.15 -18.55
N GLU A 129 -6.28 -8.96 -19.51
CA GLU A 129 -5.60 -10.21 -19.83
C GLU A 129 -4.15 -9.98 -20.30
N GLU A 130 -3.92 -8.90 -21.05
CA GLU A 130 -2.57 -8.51 -21.48
C GLU A 130 -1.63 -8.27 -20.29
N VAL A 131 -2.08 -7.47 -19.32
CA VAL A 131 -1.29 -7.19 -18.11
C VAL A 131 -1.10 -8.44 -17.27
N ARG A 132 -2.17 -9.23 -17.07
CA ARG A 132 -2.11 -10.50 -16.34
C ARG A 132 -1.09 -11.45 -16.95
N GLU A 133 -1.06 -11.61 -18.28
CA GLU A 133 -0.08 -12.45 -18.96
C GLU A 133 1.35 -11.95 -18.76
N LYS A 134 1.59 -10.64 -18.94
CA LYS A 134 2.91 -10.03 -18.71
C LYS A 134 3.40 -10.29 -17.29
N ILE A 135 2.55 -10.04 -16.29
CA ILE A 135 2.87 -10.23 -14.87
C ILE A 135 3.15 -11.69 -14.53
N ARG A 136 2.35 -12.64 -15.01
CA ARG A 136 2.56 -14.09 -14.77
C ARG A 136 3.87 -14.63 -15.35
N ARG A 137 4.40 -14.02 -16.42
CA ARG A 137 5.65 -14.41 -17.06
C ARG A 137 6.90 -13.96 -16.31
N ILE A 138 6.76 -13.15 -15.26
CA ILE A 138 7.90 -12.66 -14.48
C ILE A 138 8.55 -13.83 -13.71
N GLN A 139 9.87 -13.98 -13.91
CA GLN A 139 10.65 -15.10 -13.34
C GLN A 139 11.58 -14.68 -12.21
N LYS A 140 11.81 -13.36 -12.04
CA LYS A 140 12.62 -12.82 -10.95
C LYS A 140 11.75 -12.44 -9.76
N PRO A 141 12.29 -12.49 -8.53
CA PRO A 141 11.64 -11.89 -7.37
C PRO A 141 11.42 -10.40 -7.59
N ILE A 142 10.23 -9.92 -7.26
CA ILE A 142 9.86 -8.51 -7.28
C ILE A 142 9.28 -8.16 -5.92
N HIS A 143 9.76 -7.08 -5.34
CA HIS A 143 9.19 -6.47 -4.16
C HIS A 143 8.70 -5.07 -4.52
N ILE A 144 7.41 -4.85 -4.35
CA ILE A 144 6.72 -3.60 -4.61
C ILE A 144 6.33 -2.99 -3.26
N GLN A 145 6.69 -1.74 -3.03
CA GLN A 145 6.29 -0.97 -1.86
C GLN A 145 5.50 0.25 -2.34
N VAL A 146 4.25 0.37 -1.89
CA VAL A 146 3.36 1.49 -2.19
C VAL A 146 3.22 2.32 -0.91
N PHE A 147 3.89 3.46 -0.88
CA PHE A 147 3.80 4.43 0.21
C PHE A 147 2.50 5.23 0.09
N VAL A 148 1.75 5.31 1.17
CA VAL A 148 0.43 5.92 1.24
C VAL A 148 0.27 6.79 2.48
N THR A 149 -0.81 7.57 2.51
CA THR A 149 -1.32 8.21 3.74
C THR A 149 -2.83 7.97 3.84
N PRO A 150 -3.42 7.93 5.05
CA PRO A 150 -4.84 7.61 5.23
C PRO A 150 -5.83 8.52 4.51
N THR A 151 -5.41 9.74 4.14
CA THR A 151 -6.26 10.75 3.50
C THR A 151 -6.10 10.81 1.98
N CYS A 152 -5.12 10.09 1.42
CA CYS A 152 -4.82 10.10 -0.01
C CYS A 152 -5.93 9.38 -0.81
N PRO A 153 -6.66 10.06 -1.72
CA PRO A 153 -7.76 9.43 -2.44
C PRO A 153 -7.29 8.51 -3.59
N TYR A 154 -6.05 8.68 -4.05
CA TYR A 154 -5.48 7.92 -5.17
C TYR A 154 -4.71 6.68 -4.74
N CYS A 155 -4.28 6.64 -3.48
CA CYS A 155 -3.46 5.59 -2.91
C CYS A 155 -4.12 4.20 -2.96
N PRO A 156 -5.44 4.05 -2.68
CA PRO A 156 -6.09 2.74 -2.76
C PRO A 156 -5.95 2.08 -4.13
N LYS A 157 -5.98 2.87 -5.22
CA LYS A 157 -5.84 2.34 -6.59
C LYS A 157 -4.44 1.77 -6.84
N ALA A 158 -3.40 2.45 -6.37
CA ALA A 158 -2.02 1.99 -6.51
C ALA A 158 -1.77 0.71 -5.68
N VAL A 159 -2.23 0.69 -4.43
CA VAL A 159 -2.16 -0.48 -3.53
C VAL A 159 -2.85 -1.68 -4.15
N ARG A 160 -4.11 -1.51 -4.59
CA ARG A 160 -4.89 -2.57 -5.23
C ARG A 160 -4.23 -3.12 -6.49
N THR A 161 -3.61 -2.26 -7.30
CA THR A 161 -2.89 -2.72 -8.49
C THR A 161 -1.68 -3.57 -8.12
N ALA A 162 -0.89 -3.14 -7.13
CA ALA A 162 0.27 -3.90 -6.64
C ALA A 162 -0.14 -5.26 -6.03
N HIS A 163 -1.20 -5.28 -5.21
CA HIS A 163 -1.72 -6.51 -4.60
C HIS A 163 -2.27 -7.48 -5.64
N GLN A 164 -2.88 -6.99 -6.72
CA GLN A 164 -3.29 -7.83 -7.84
C GLN A 164 -2.09 -8.47 -8.54
N PHE A 165 -0.98 -7.75 -8.72
CA PHE A 165 0.24 -8.35 -9.27
C PHE A 165 0.81 -9.44 -8.36
N ALA A 166 0.83 -9.21 -7.04
CA ALA A 166 1.24 -10.21 -6.04
C ALA A 166 0.30 -11.44 -6.00
N MET A 167 -0.98 -11.26 -6.33
CA MET A 167 -1.93 -12.36 -6.45
C MET A 167 -1.68 -13.20 -7.71
N GLU A 168 -1.35 -12.58 -8.83
CA GLU A 168 -1.14 -13.26 -10.11
C GLU A 168 0.22 -13.96 -10.22
N ASN A 169 1.23 -13.53 -9.46
CA ASN A 169 2.55 -14.13 -9.52
C ASN A 169 3.17 -14.30 -8.12
N PRO A 170 3.48 -15.55 -7.70
CA PRO A 170 4.04 -15.82 -6.36
C PRO A 170 5.44 -15.26 -6.13
N ARG A 171 6.12 -14.77 -7.18
CA ARG A 171 7.42 -14.08 -7.07
C ARG A 171 7.29 -12.59 -6.77
N ILE A 172 6.09 -12.05 -6.86
CA ILE A 172 5.81 -10.65 -6.59
C ILE A 172 5.26 -10.54 -5.18
N VAL A 173 5.91 -9.75 -4.35
CA VAL A 173 5.46 -9.35 -3.03
C VAL A 173 5.11 -7.88 -3.08
N ALA A 174 3.94 -7.52 -2.57
CA ALA A 174 3.42 -6.17 -2.59
C ALA A 174 3.04 -5.71 -1.18
N ASP A 175 3.61 -4.57 -0.81
CA ASP A 175 3.48 -3.94 0.48
C ASP A 175 2.80 -2.59 0.31
N MET A 176 1.66 -2.40 0.95
CA MET A 176 1.22 -1.06 1.33
C MET A 176 2.05 -0.61 2.54
N VAL A 177 2.54 0.64 2.53
CA VAL A 177 3.31 1.22 3.62
C VAL A 177 2.72 2.57 4.01
N GLU A 178 2.22 2.70 5.23
CA GLU A 178 1.75 3.98 5.76
C GLU A 178 2.95 4.88 6.10
N ALA A 179 3.10 5.98 5.36
CA ALA A 179 4.34 6.77 5.39
C ALA A 179 4.54 7.55 6.70
N THR A 180 3.46 7.88 7.43
CA THR A 180 3.54 8.63 8.69
C THR A 180 3.89 7.76 9.89
N GLU A 181 3.64 6.46 9.81
CA GLU A 181 4.06 5.45 10.78
C GLU A 181 5.51 5.01 10.56
N PHE A 182 5.94 4.93 9.30
CA PHE A 182 7.29 4.51 8.91
C PHE A 182 8.12 5.67 8.34
N VAL A 183 8.25 6.75 9.12
CA VAL A 183 8.92 8.00 8.69
C VAL A 183 10.35 7.76 8.19
N GLU A 184 11.16 6.97 8.91
CA GLU A 184 12.54 6.67 8.49
C GLU A 184 12.59 5.96 7.12
N LEU A 185 11.60 5.11 6.84
CA LEU A 185 11.48 4.40 5.57
C LEU A 185 11.03 5.37 4.46
N ALA A 186 10.04 6.22 4.76
CA ALA A 186 9.58 7.26 3.86
C ALA A 186 10.71 8.23 3.48
N GLU A 187 11.53 8.65 4.46
CA GLU A 187 12.72 9.48 4.24
C GLU A 187 13.76 8.77 3.38
N ARG A 188 14.04 7.49 3.65
CA ARG A 188 15.00 6.67 2.87
C ARG A 188 14.68 6.67 1.38
N TYR A 189 13.40 6.53 1.02
CA TYR A 189 12.96 6.53 -0.38
C TYR A 189 12.49 7.89 -0.88
N ARG A 190 12.73 8.96 -0.10
CA ARG A 190 12.39 10.35 -0.47
C ARG A 190 10.91 10.47 -0.87
N VAL A 191 10.03 9.97 -0.03
CA VAL A 191 8.57 10.07 -0.21
C VAL A 191 8.14 11.49 0.14
N PHE A 192 7.94 12.32 -0.88
CA PHE A 192 7.43 13.69 -0.72
C PHE A 192 5.95 13.81 -1.11
N ALA A 193 5.49 12.96 -2.04
CA ALA A 193 4.10 12.81 -2.41
C ALA A 193 3.68 11.33 -2.37
N VAL A 194 2.37 11.10 -2.27
CA VAL A 194 1.77 9.76 -2.27
C VAL A 194 0.62 9.68 -3.29
N PRO A 195 0.35 8.50 -3.89
CA PRO A 195 1.11 7.27 -3.71
C PRO A 195 2.49 7.35 -4.36
N LYS A 196 3.50 6.82 -3.67
CA LYS A 196 4.83 6.59 -4.25
C LYS A 196 5.09 5.11 -4.29
N VAL A 197 5.42 4.59 -5.45
CA VAL A 197 5.74 3.17 -5.63
C VAL A 197 7.25 3.03 -5.75
N VAL A 198 7.82 2.08 -5.00
CA VAL A 198 9.22 1.67 -5.08
C VAL A 198 9.25 0.18 -5.40
N ILE A 199 10.08 -0.22 -6.36
CA ILE A 199 10.21 -1.60 -6.83
C ILE A 199 11.68 -2.01 -6.72
N ASN A 200 11.94 -3.10 -6.00
CA ASN A 200 13.28 -3.66 -5.76
C ASN A 200 14.31 -2.60 -5.32
N ASP A 201 13.90 -1.67 -4.45
CA ASP A 201 14.74 -0.57 -3.91
C ASP A 201 15.39 0.37 -4.94
N ALA A 202 15.04 0.25 -6.23
CA ALA A 202 15.80 0.87 -7.32
C ALA A 202 14.93 1.67 -8.29
N ILE A 203 13.75 1.16 -8.63
CA ILE A 203 12.83 1.80 -9.56
C ILE A 203 11.71 2.45 -8.76
N SER A 204 11.33 3.67 -9.09
CA SER A 204 10.20 4.33 -8.43
C SER A 204 9.43 5.24 -9.36
N PHE A 205 8.14 5.42 -9.06
CA PHE A 205 7.29 6.42 -9.69
C PHE A 205 6.27 6.95 -8.68
N GLU A 206 5.67 8.10 -8.98
CA GLU A 206 4.65 8.73 -8.15
C GLU A 206 3.30 8.76 -8.89
N GLY A 207 2.21 8.81 -8.13
CA GLY A 207 0.85 8.83 -8.65
C GLY A 207 0.24 7.45 -8.93
N ALA A 208 -1.08 7.44 -9.14
CA ALA A 208 -1.86 6.23 -9.35
C ALA A 208 -1.94 5.85 -10.84
N LEU A 209 -0.81 5.40 -11.37
CA LEU A 209 -0.68 4.99 -12.77
C LEU A 209 -1.73 3.93 -13.17
N PRO A 210 -2.20 3.93 -14.43
CA PRO A 210 -2.91 2.80 -15.01
C PRO A 210 -2.10 1.49 -14.90
N GLU A 211 -2.81 0.36 -14.78
CA GLU A 211 -2.20 -0.96 -14.57
C GLU A 211 -1.18 -1.35 -15.65
N HIS A 212 -1.39 -0.94 -16.91
CA HIS A 212 -0.48 -1.27 -18.00
C HIS A 212 0.86 -0.56 -17.84
N LEU A 213 0.88 0.73 -17.47
CA LEU A 213 2.11 1.48 -17.20
C LEU A 213 2.82 0.96 -15.95
N PHE A 214 2.07 0.65 -14.88
CA PHE A 214 2.66 0.03 -13.69
C PHE A 214 3.32 -1.31 -14.05
N ALA A 215 2.67 -2.16 -14.85
CA ALA A 215 3.27 -3.41 -15.30
C ALA A 215 4.58 -3.21 -16.07
N LEU A 216 4.74 -2.13 -16.85
CA LEU A 216 6.02 -1.80 -17.51
C LEU A 216 7.14 -1.53 -16.50
N TYR A 217 6.89 -0.76 -15.45
CA TYR A 217 7.88 -0.54 -14.39
C TYR A 217 8.27 -1.84 -13.68
N VAL A 218 7.30 -2.74 -13.46
CA VAL A 218 7.56 -4.05 -12.86
C VAL A 218 8.36 -4.96 -13.81
N LEU A 219 8.09 -4.93 -15.11
CA LEU A 219 8.88 -5.64 -16.13
C LEU A 219 10.30 -5.07 -16.26
N LYS A 220 10.46 -3.74 -16.16
CA LYS A 220 11.77 -3.06 -16.10
C LYS A 220 12.57 -3.58 -14.91
N ALA A 221 11.95 -3.65 -13.72
CA ALA A 221 12.59 -4.19 -12.51
C ALA A 221 12.97 -5.67 -12.62
N ALA A 222 12.25 -6.44 -13.46
CA ALA A 222 12.53 -7.84 -13.72
C ALA A 222 13.60 -8.07 -14.81
N ASP A 223 14.11 -7.02 -15.47
CA ASP A 223 14.89 -7.10 -16.71
C ASP A 223 14.17 -7.89 -17.83
N GLN A 224 12.84 -7.77 -17.89
CA GLN A 224 11.97 -8.47 -18.84
C GLN A 224 11.16 -7.48 -19.71
N LEU A 225 11.58 -6.22 -19.77
CA LEU A 225 10.95 -5.20 -20.60
C LEU A 225 11.34 -5.39 -22.07
N GLU A 226 10.36 -5.57 -22.94
CA GLU A 226 10.57 -5.69 -24.39
C GLU A 226 10.85 -4.32 -25.03
N LYS A 227 11.37 -4.30 -26.26
CA LYS A 227 11.81 -3.04 -26.91
C LYS A 227 10.66 -2.05 -27.14
N ASP A 228 9.51 -2.56 -27.56
CA ASP A 228 8.34 -1.71 -27.85
C ASP A 228 7.80 -1.12 -26.55
N ASP A 229 7.70 -1.95 -25.50
CA ASP A 229 7.32 -1.53 -24.15
C ASP A 229 8.32 -0.54 -23.53
N ALA A 230 9.63 -0.69 -23.80
CA ALA A 230 10.65 0.25 -23.35
C ALA A 230 10.51 1.62 -24.02
N THR A 231 10.17 1.65 -25.31
CA THR A 231 9.95 2.90 -26.04
C THR A 231 8.73 3.64 -25.48
N LEU A 232 7.64 2.92 -25.22
CA LEU A 232 6.44 3.49 -24.61
C LEU A 232 6.73 4.04 -23.20
N LEU A 233 7.49 3.29 -22.38
CA LEU A 233 7.84 3.74 -21.04
C LEU A 233 8.72 5.00 -21.07
N ASP A 234 9.69 5.07 -21.98
CA ASP A 234 10.55 6.25 -22.15
C ASP A 234 9.75 7.49 -22.58
N GLU A 235 8.72 7.33 -23.43
CA GLU A 235 7.82 8.42 -23.83
C GLU A 235 7.02 8.94 -22.64
N VAL A 236 6.43 8.04 -21.85
CA VAL A 236 5.67 8.38 -20.64
C VAL A 236 6.55 9.05 -19.59
N GLU A 237 7.74 8.52 -19.33
CA GLU A 237 8.70 9.11 -18.38
C GLU A 237 9.07 10.55 -18.79
N ARG A 238 9.20 10.83 -20.09
CA ARG A 238 9.45 12.19 -20.60
C ARG A 238 8.26 13.12 -20.43
N GLU A 239 7.05 12.64 -20.71
CA GLU A 239 5.83 13.44 -20.53
C GLU A 239 5.63 13.83 -19.07
N MET A 240 5.77 12.87 -18.16
CA MET A 240 5.67 13.11 -16.71
C MET A 240 6.72 14.13 -16.22
N ALA A 241 7.96 14.01 -16.69
CA ALA A 241 9.03 14.96 -16.33
C ALA A 241 8.76 16.39 -16.85
N MET A 242 8.07 16.54 -17.98
CA MET A 242 7.70 17.85 -18.52
C MET A 242 6.55 18.50 -17.74
N GLU A 243 5.62 17.71 -17.20
CA GLU A 243 4.52 18.22 -16.36
C GLU A 243 5.04 18.70 -15.00
N GLU A 244 5.91 17.93 -14.34
CA GLU A 244 6.57 18.34 -13.09
C GLU A 244 7.38 19.63 -13.27
N GLY A 245 8.06 19.79 -14.42
CA GLY A 245 8.81 21.00 -14.74
C GLY A 245 7.94 22.25 -14.95
N HIS A 246 6.72 22.13 -15.45
CA HIS A 246 5.81 23.27 -15.65
C HIS A 246 5.18 23.76 -14.34
N GLU A 247 4.88 22.87 -13.38
CA GLU A 247 4.35 23.28 -12.07
C GLU A 247 5.35 24.13 -11.28
N HIS A 248 6.66 23.87 -11.42
CA HIS A 248 7.71 24.66 -10.76
C HIS A 248 7.87 26.08 -11.32
N HIS A 249 7.47 26.35 -12.57
CA HIS A 249 7.56 27.68 -13.17
C HIS A 249 6.38 28.59 -12.83
N HIS A 250 5.20 28.05 -12.52
CA HIS A 250 4.02 28.86 -12.20
C HIS A 250 3.97 29.37 -10.75
N HIS A 251 4.76 28.81 -9.83
CA HIS A 251 4.78 29.25 -8.43
C HIS A 251 5.75 30.39 -8.11
N HIS A 252 6.60 30.81 -9.04
CA HIS A 252 7.57 31.88 -8.81
C HIS A 252 7.07 33.29 -9.19
N ASP A 253 5.96 33.41 -9.93
CA ASP A 253 5.51 34.71 -10.45
C ASP A 253 4.38 35.39 -9.64
N GLU A 254 3.80 34.75 -8.62
CA GLU A 254 2.71 35.36 -7.82
C GLU A 254 3.14 36.01 -6.48
N PHE A 255 4.44 36.02 -6.14
CA PHE A 255 4.92 36.55 -4.85
C PHE A 255 5.74 37.86 -4.91
N GLU A 256 5.70 38.62 -6.02
CA GLU A 256 6.41 39.92 -6.10
C GLU A 256 5.53 41.19 -6.12
N HIS A 257 4.21 41.09 -5.87
CA HIS A 257 3.35 42.27 -5.90
C HIS A 257 2.47 42.43 -4.67
N GLU A 258 3.06 42.66 -3.49
CA GLU A 258 2.35 43.39 -2.42
C GLU A 258 3.27 43.94 -1.31
N HIS A 259 4.14 44.90 -1.65
CA HIS A 259 4.77 45.77 -0.63
C HIS A 259 4.83 47.23 -1.09
N HIS A 260 3.68 47.91 -1.08
CA HIS A 260 3.65 49.37 -1.04
C HIS A 260 3.20 49.84 0.35
N PHE A 261 4.19 50.11 1.21
CA PHE A 261 4.06 50.84 2.46
C PHE A 261 3.55 52.26 2.18
N HIS A 262 2.36 52.61 2.66
CA HIS A 262 1.97 54.01 2.84
C HIS A 262 2.33 54.47 4.25
N ARG A 263 3.36 55.31 4.34
CA ARG A 263 3.70 56.14 5.50
C ARG A 263 2.54 57.12 5.76
N TYR A 264 2.04 57.12 6.99
CA TYR A 264 1.34 58.26 7.58
C TYR A 264 2.39 59.26 8.07
N ASP A 265 2.35 60.49 7.57
CA ASP A 265 2.97 61.66 8.21
C ASP A 265 1.87 62.69 8.47
N HIS A 266 1.80 63.11 9.74
CA HIS A 266 1.30 64.34 10.35
C HIS A 266 0.07 65.08 9.79
#